data_AF-A0AAW2YSB0-F1
#
_entry.id   AF-A0AAW2YSB0-F1
#
_cell.length_a   1.000
_cell.length_b   1.000
_cell.length_c   1.000
_cell.angle_alpha   90.00
_cell.angle_beta   90.00
_cell.angle_gamma   90.00
#
_symmetry.space_group_name_H-M   'P 1'
#
loop_
_entity.id
_entity.type
_entity.pdbx_description
1 polymer ?
#
loop_
_entity_poly.entity_id
_entity_poly.type
_entity_poly.pdbx_seq_one_letter_code
_entity_poly.pdbx_strand_id
1 'polypeptide(L)'
;MIYSPEVPVFRLDDGTWIDRYNISIVTSPAVNAGVVRSRIHRKDVDKQINEAMYERMARILQLFELKRIPILILGSFGTGVFKNDPELVAKAWSELLSGRFKNSFKHVVMAIKDYKTFSTFQKHFLIK
;
A
#
# COMPACT_ATOMS: atom_id res chain seq x y z
N MET A 1 -2.15 -10.05 -9.07
CA MET A 1 -1.10 -9.82 -8.05
C MET A 1 -0.05 -10.89 -8.24
N ILE A 2 1.22 -10.55 -8.06
CA ILE A 2 2.35 -11.48 -8.17
C ILE A 2 3.03 -11.52 -6.80
N TYR A 3 3.33 -12.71 -6.29
CA TYR A 3 4.13 -12.89 -5.09
C TYR A 3 5.50 -13.43 -5.49
N SER A 4 6.55 -12.70 -5.13
CA SER A 4 7.94 -13.02 -5.44
C SER A 4 8.68 -13.27 -4.13
N PRO A 5 8.94 -14.55 -3.75
CA PRO A 5 9.76 -14.87 -2.59
C PRO A 5 11.25 -14.68 -2.88
N GLU A 6 12.06 -14.55 -1.82
CA GLU A 6 13.52 -14.54 -1.89
C GLU A 6 14.13 -13.53 -2.89
N VAL A 7 13.54 -12.33 -3.02
CA VAL A 7 14.06 -11.27 -3.89
C VAL A 7 15.30 -10.64 -3.24
N PRO A 8 16.47 -10.66 -3.90
CA PRO A 8 17.68 -10.10 -3.33
C PRO A 8 17.68 -8.57 -3.41
N VAL A 9 17.97 -7.93 -2.28
CA VAL A 9 18.30 -6.51 -2.16
C VAL A 9 19.80 -6.40 -1.97
N PHE A 10 20.46 -5.62 -2.82
CA PHE A 10 21.93 -5.53 -2.89
C PHE A 10 22.44 -4.10 -3.08
N ARG A 11 21.55 -3.10 -3.04
CA ARG A 11 21.91 -1.68 -3.07
C ARG A 11 21.09 -0.86 -2.08
N LEU A 12 21.69 0.22 -1.59
CA LEU A 12 21.02 1.30 -0.85
C LEU A 12 20.36 2.30 -1.82
N ASP A 13 19.62 3.24 -1.26
CA ASP A 13 18.91 4.30 -2.00
C ASP A 13 19.86 5.21 -2.81
N ASP A 14 21.08 5.41 -2.33
CA ASP A 14 22.14 6.17 -3.03
C ASP A 14 22.88 5.34 -4.09
N GLY A 15 22.51 4.07 -4.25
CA GLY A 15 23.12 3.11 -5.17
C GLY A 15 24.34 2.37 -4.61
N THR A 16 24.77 2.64 -3.38
CA THR A 16 25.90 1.96 -2.73
C THR A 16 25.64 0.45 -2.61
N TRP A 17 26.64 -0.38 -2.91
CA TRP A 17 26.56 -1.84 -2.77
C TRP A 17 26.56 -2.26 -1.30
N ILE A 18 25.81 -3.31 -0.98
CA ILE A 18 25.73 -3.90 0.37
C ILE A 18 25.74 -5.41 0.32
N ASP A 19 25.99 -6.03 1.47
CA ASP A 19 25.76 -7.47 1.64
C ASP A 19 24.28 -7.78 1.38
N ARG A 20 24.06 -8.74 0.48
CA ARG A 20 22.71 -9.07 0.01
C ARG A 20 21.86 -9.62 1.16
N TYR A 21 20.60 -9.21 1.18
CA TYR A 21 19.56 -9.84 1.99
C TYR A 21 18.31 -10.04 1.14
N ASN A 22 17.48 -11.00 1.53
CA ASN A 22 16.30 -11.38 0.76
C ASN A 22 15.02 -10.83 1.40
N ILE A 23 14.07 -10.43 0.56
CA ILE A 23 12.73 -10.04 0.97
C ILE A 23 11.67 -10.75 0.11
N SER A 24 10.44 -10.82 0.62
CA SER A 24 9.29 -11.18 -0.19
C SER A 24 8.59 -9.93 -0.71
N ILE A 25 8.21 -9.91 -1.99
CA ILE A 25 7.52 -8.78 -2.61
C ILE A 25 6.14 -9.22 -3.10
N VAL A 26 5.12 -8.40 -2.85
CA VAL A 26 3.83 -8.48 -3.55
C VAL A 26 3.75 -7.33 -4.55
N THR A 27 3.59 -7.66 -5.82
CA THR A 27 3.33 -6.68 -6.88
C THR A 27 1.85 -6.67 -7.23
N SER A 28 1.23 -5.50 -7.10
CA SER A 28 -0.18 -5.26 -7.41
C SER A 28 -0.33 -3.83 -7.95
N PRO A 29 -0.95 -3.60 -9.12
CA PRO A 29 -1.13 -2.25 -9.63
C PRO A 29 -2.24 -1.54 -8.84
N ALA A 30 -2.04 -0.30 -8.40
CA ALA A 30 -3.12 0.55 -7.92
C ALA A 30 -4.07 0.94 -9.07
N VAL A 31 -5.27 1.43 -8.77
CA VAL A 31 -6.14 2.00 -9.81
C VAL A 31 -5.49 3.28 -10.32
N ASN A 32 -5.35 3.44 -11.64
CA ASN A 32 -4.92 4.72 -12.20
C ASN A 32 -6.10 5.69 -12.23
N ALA A 33 -6.40 6.29 -11.08
CA ALA A 33 -7.54 7.18 -10.87
C ALA A 33 -7.48 8.40 -11.80
N GLY A 34 -6.29 8.91 -12.11
CA GLY A 34 -6.11 10.00 -13.07
C GLY A 34 -6.64 9.66 -14.46
N VAL A 35 -6.33 8.47 -14.98
CA VAL A 35 -6.83 8.00 -16.29
C VAL A 35 -8.32 7.69 -16.24
N VAL A 36 -8.80 7.09 -15.15
CA VAL A 36 -10.22 6.76 -15.01
C VAL A 36 -11.06 8.04 -15.02
N ARG A 37 -10.70 9.05 -14.23
CA ARG A 37 -11.41 10.35 -14.19
C ARG A 37 -11.38 11.11 -15.51
N SER A 38 -10.31 10.97 -16.30
CA SER A 38 -10.19 11.65 -17.59
C SER A 38 -11.00 10.98 -18.71
N ARG A 39 -11.28 9.68 -18.60
CA ARG A 39 -11.99 8.89 -19.63
C ARG A 39 -13.44 8.59 -19.29
N ILE A 40 -13.81 8.57 -18.01
CA ILE A 40 -15.13 8.17 -17.53
C ILE A 40 -15.78 9.34 -16.81
N HIS A 41 -16.77 9.96 -17.45
CA HIS A 41 -17.50 11.10 -16.92
C HIS A 41 -18.82 10.65 -16.28
N ARG A 42 -18.71 9.90 -15.17
CA ARG A 42 -19.85 9.45 -14.36
C ARG A 42 -19.75 10.00 -12.94
N LYS A 43 -20.90 10.28 -12.33
CA LYS A 43 -20.99 10.81 -10.96
C LYS A 43 -20.44 9.85 -9.90
N ASP A 44 -20.44 8.54 -10.15
CA ASP A 44 -20.04 7.50 -9.20
C ASP A 44 -18.61 7.00 -9.40
N VAL A 45 -17.82 7.64 -10.26
CA VAL A 45 -16.49 7.15 -10.63
C VAL A 45 -15.52 7.05 -9.43
N ASP A 46 -15.53 8.05 -8.55
CA ASP A 46 -14.68 8.05 -7.36
C ASP A 46 -15.07 6.96 -6.36
N LYS A 47 -16.37 6.68 -6.25
CA LYS A 47 -16.87 5.56 -5.42
C LYS A 47 -16.31 4.24 -5.93
N GLN A 48 -16.39 3.98 -7.24
CA GLN A 48 -15.87 2.74 -7.84
C GLN A 48 -14.34 2.63 -7.71
N ILE A 49 -13.61 3.73 -7.86
CA ILE A 49 -12.16 3.76 -7.64
C ILE A 49 -11.85 3.36 -6.19
N ASN A 50 -12.55 3.93 -5.22
CA ASN A 50 -12.33 3.68 -3.81
C ASN A 50 -12.68 2.23 -3.42
N GLU A 51 -13.80 1.70 -3.90
CA GLU A 51 -14.19 0.29 -3.70
C GLU A 51 -13.16 -0.67 -4.29
N ALA A 52 -12.72 -0.42 -5.53
CA ALA A 52 -11.72 -1.25 -6.19
C ALA A 52 -10.35 -1.18 -5.49
N MET A 53 -9.96 -0.01 -4.98
CA MET A 53 -8.75 0.16 -4.19
C MET A 53 -8.84 -0.58 -2.86
N TYR A 54 -9.93 -0.42 -2.11
CA TYR A 54 -10.13 -1.08 -0.82
C TYR A 54 -10.06 -2.61 -0.96
N GLU A 55 -10.80 -3.18 -1.91
CA GLU A 55 -10.79 -4.61 -2.20
C GLU A 55 -9.38 -5.09 -2.58
N ARG A 56 -8.65 -4.33 -3.41
CA ARG A 56 -7.30 -4.69 -3.81
C ARG A 56 -6.32 -4.66 -2.64
N MET A 57 -6.43 -3.66 -1.77
CA MET A 57 -5.62 -3.52 -0.57
C MET A 57 -5.90 -4.67 0.41
N ALA A 58 -7.17 -5.06 0.58
CA ALA A 58 -7.56 -6.23 1.38
C ALA A 58 -6.94 -7.52 0.82
N ARG A 59 -6.97 -7.72 -0.50
CA ARG A 59 -6.35 -8.88 -1.15
C ARG A 59 -4.82 -8.90 -1.02
N ILE A 60 -4.15 -7.74 -1.01
CA ILE A 60 -2.70 -7.65 -0.75
C ILE A 60 -2.40 -8.16 0.67
N LEU A 61 -3.14 -7.68 1.68
CA LEU A 61 -2.96 -8.15 3.07
C LEU A 61 -3.30 -9.63 3.21
N GLN A 62 -4.39 -10.10 2.59
CA GLN A 62 -4.74 -11.51 2.60
C GLN A 62 -3.62 -12.38 2.00
N LEU A 63 -3.00 -11.94 0.91
CA LEU A 63 -1.88 -12.67 0.31
C LEU A 63 -0.67 -12.73 1.25
N PHE A 64 -0.34 -11.62 1.93
CA PHE A 64 0.71 -11.64 2.96
C PHE A 64 0.38 -12.55 4.16
N GLU A 65 -0.87 -12.53 4.63
CA GLU A 65 -1.37 -13.41 5.71
C GLU A 65 -1.23 -14.89 5.32
N LEU A 66 -1.67 -15.26 4.11
CA LEU A 66 -1.55 -16.64 3.58
C LEU A 66 -0.10 -17.10 3.45
N LYS A 67 0.82 -16.18 3.12
CA LYS A 67 2.26 -16.44 3.05
C LYS A 67 2.97 -16.34 4.41
N ARG A 68 2.22 -16.08 5.49
CA ARG A 68 2.72 -15.98 6.87
C ARG A 68 3.85 -14.97 7.03
N ILE A 69 3.79 -13.86 6.28
CA ILE A 69 4.77 -12.79 6.39
C ILE A 69 4.52 -12.03 7.70
N PRO A 70 5.48 -11.96 8.64
CA PRO A 70 5.24 -11.38 9.96
C PRO A 70 5.43 -9.86 10.00
N ILE A 71 6.25 -9.31 9.12
CA ILE A 71 6.62 -7.88 9.09
C ILE A 71 6.29 -7.34 7.70
N LEU A 72 5.49 -6.28 7.65
CA LEU A 72 5.11 -5.62 6.41
C LEU A 72 5.76 -4.25 6.27
N ILE A 73 6.17 -3.94 5.05
CA ILE A 73 6.51 -2.58 4.63
C ILE A 73 5.49 -2.18 3.56
N LEU A 74 4.65 -1.21 3.88
CA LEU A 74 3.62 -0.65 3.01
C LEU A 74 3.95 0.83 2.72
N GLY A 75 3.09 1.50 1.96
CA GLY A 75 3.27 2.91 1.65
C GLY A 75 2.04 3.58 1.04
N SER A 76 2.27 4.71 0.38
CA SER A 76 1.24 5.55 -0.25
C SER A 76 0.77 4.99 -1.59
N PHE A 77 0.24 3.76 -1.54
CA PHE A 77 -0.11 2.95 -2.69
C PHE A 77 -1.00 3.69 -3.70
N GLY A 78 -0.42 4.04 -4.85
CA GLY A 78 -1.13 4.68 -5.96
C GLY A 78 -1.40 6.18 -5.82
N THR A 79 -0.84 6.87 -4.82
CA THR A 79 -1.14 8.31 -4.61
C THR A 79 -0.35 9.26 -5.50
N GLY A 80 0.78 8.80 -6.07
CA GLY A 80 1.64 9.58 -6.95
C GLY A 80 1.05 9.75 -8.36
N VAL A 81 1.71 9.17 -9.38
CA VAL A 81 1.30 9.27 -10.79
C VAL A 81 -0.15 8.83 -11.01
N PHE A 82 -0.64 7.87 -10.22
CA PHE A 82 -1.99 7.30 -10.36
C PHE A 82 -3.09 8.15 -9.71
N LYS A 83 -2.73 9.23 -8.99
CA LYS A 83 -3.66 10.25 -8.47
C LYS A 83 -4.76 9.71 -7.54
N ASN A 84 -4.52 8.62 -6.81
CA ASN A 84 -5.41 8.25 -5.68
C ASN A 84 -5.24 9.27 -4.55
N ASP A 85 -6.32 9.54 -3.82
CA ASP A 85 -6.28 10.45 -2.68
C ASP A 85 -5.50 9.80 -1.52
N PRO A 86 -4.40 10.42 -1.03
CA PRO A 86 -3.67 9.94 0.14
C PRO A 86 -4.55 9.71 1.37
N GLU A 87 -5.56 10.53 1.60
CA GLU A 87 -6.46 10.43 2.76
C GLU A 87 -7.25 9.12 2.72
N LEU A 88 -7.79 8.78 1.54
CA LEU A 88 -8.58 7.57 1.35
C LEU A 88 -7.72 6.31 1.37
N VAL A 89 -6.50 6.36 0.82
CA VAL A 89 -5.56 5.23 0.88
C VAL A 89 -5.08 5.00 2.32
N ALA A 90 -4.76 6.06 3.07
CA ALA A 90 -4.37 5.95 4.48
C ALA A 90 -5.50 5.37 5.33
N LYS A 91 -6.72 5.89 5.16
CA LYS A 91 -7.93 5.41 5.83
C LYS A 91 -8.16 3.92 5.56
N ALA A 92 -8.12 3.50 4.29
CA ALA A 92 -8.35 2.10 3.93
C ALA A 92 -7.30 1.16 4.53
N TRP A 93 -6.01 1.53 4.55
CA TRP A 93 -5.00 0.74 5.25
C TRP A 93 -5.29 0.65 6.75
N SER A 94 -5.59 1.78 7.40
CA SER A 94 -5.89 1.81 8.84
C SER A 94 -7.11 0.95 9.20
N GLU A 95 -8.20 1.05 8.45
CA GLU A 95 -9.41 0.24 8.64
C GLU A 95 -9.13 -1.25 8.48
N LEU A 96 -8.42 -1.66 7.43
CA LEU A 96 -8.09 -3.06 7.19
C LEU A 96 -7.18 -3.63 8.30
N LEU A 97 -6.14 -2.88 8.67
CA LEU A 97 -5.15 -3.27 9.68
C LEU A 97 -5.67 -3.21 11.11
N SER A 98 -6.82 -2.59 11.35
CA SER A 98 -7.45 -2.56 12.68
C SER A 98 -8.75 -3.36 12.76
N GLY A 99 -9.30 -3.77 11.61
CA GLY A 99 -10.42 -4.69 11.46
C GLY A 99 -9.93 -6.11 11.15
N ARG A 100 -10.22 -6.60 9.95
CA ARG A 100 -9.98 -8.01 9.54
C ARG A 100 -8.54 -8.49 9.78
N PHE A 101 -7.55 -7.60 9.70
CA PHE A 101 -6.13 -7.96 9.79
C PHE A 101 -5.44 -7.50 11.10
N LYS A 102 -6.23 -7.13 12.14
CA LYS A 102 -5.71 -6.57 13.41
C LYS A 102 -4.55 -7.34 14.04
N ASN A 103 -4.56 -8.67 13.93
CA ASN A 103 -3.58 -9.56 14.54
C ASN A 103 -2.83 -10.42 13.51
N SER A 104 -2.92 -10.09 12.22
CA SER A 104 -2.34 -10.90 11.14
C SER A 104 -0.83 -10.68 11.00
N PHE A 105 -0.32 -9.53 11.45
CA PHE A 105 1.08 -9.12 11.29
C PHE A 105 1.67 -8.71 12.64
N LYS A 106 2.93 -9.08 12.89
CA LYS A 106 3.67 -8.67 14.11
C LYS A 106 4.06 -7.20 14.07
N HIS A 107 4.42 -6.70 12.88
CA HIS A 107 4.83 -5.31 12.70
C HIS A 107 4.46 -4.82 11.30
N VAL A 108 4.01 -3.57 11.20
CA VAL A 108 3.67 -2.92 9.93
C VAL A 108 4.31 -1.53 9.91
N VAL A 109 5.09 -1.27 8.88
CA VAL A 109 5.74 0.02 8.62
C VAL A 109 5.07 0.69 7.43
N MET A 110 4.67 1.96 7.60
CA MET A 110 4.25 2.81 6.50
C MET A 110 5.45 3.65 6.02
N ALA A 111 6.21 3.15 5.05
CA ALA A 111 7.40 3.81 4.51
C ALA A 111 6.99 4.90 3.49
N ILE A 112 6.83 6.13 3.97
CA ILE A 112 6.40 7.29 3.16
C ILE A 112 7.56 8.29 3.04
N LYS A 113 7.96 8.60 1.80
CA LYS A 113 9.15 9.42 1.52
C LYS A 113 8.93 10.93 1.71
N ASP A 114 7.76 11.45 1.36
CA ASP A 114 7.49 12.89 1.44
C ASP A 114 6.70 13.27 2.70
N TYR A 115 7.04 14.42 3.29
CA TYR A 115 6.46 14.87 4.57
C TYR A 115 4.95 15.13 4.50
N LYS A 116 4.47 15.66 3.37
CA LYS A 116 3.04 15.98 3.21
C LYS A 116 2.18 14.72 3.27
N THR A 117 2.53 13.71 2.47
CA THR A 117 1.83 12.42 2.48
C THR A 117 2.05 11.69 3.79
N PHE A 118 3.25 11.77 4.36
CA PHE A 118 3.54 11.19 5.68
C PHE A 118 2.60 11.76 6.76
N SER A 119 2.45 13.09 6.82
CA SER A 119 1.55 13.75 7.78
C SER A 119 0.09 13.33 7.60
N THR A 120 -0.37 13.16 6.35
CA THR A 120 -1.70 12.57 6.09
C THR A 120 -1.81 11.17 6.66
N PHE A 121 -0.86 10.27 6.35
CA PHE A 121 -0.89 8.89 6.85
C PHE A 121 -0.84 8.86 8.37
N GLN A 122 0.03 9.66 8.99
CA GLN A 122 0.23 9.72 10.43
C GLN A 122 -1.09 9.97 11.19
N LYS A 123 -1.99 10.82 10.68
CA LYS A 123 -3.31 11.09 11.30
C LYS A 123 -4.19 9.84 11.40
N HIS A 124 -4.11 8.91 10.43
CA HIS A 124 -4.93 7.69 10.41
C HIS A 124 -4.40 6.56 11.29
N PHE A 125 -3.13 6.64 11.71
CA PHE A 125 -2.48 5.60 12.51
C PHE A 125 -2.16 6.03 13.95
N LEU A 126 -2.07 7.33 14.24
CA LEU A 126 -1.84 7.85 15.60
C LEU A 126 -3.12 8.11 16.40
N ILE A 127 -4.28 8.17 15.76
CA ILE A 127 -5.56 8.39 16.44
C ILE A 127 -6.22 7.02 16.72
N LYS A 128 -5.73 6.31 17.75
CA LYS A 128 -6.43 5.20 18.42
C LYS A 128 -6.06 5.11 19.89
#